data_AF-A0A1G2X9G1-F1
#
_entry.id   AF-A0A1G2X9G1-F1
#
_cell.length_a   1.000
_cell.length_b   1.000
_cell.length_c   1.000
_cell.angle_alpha   90.00
_cell.angle_beta   90.00
_cell.angle_gamma   90.00
#
_symmetry.space_group_name_H-M   'P 1'
#
loop_
_entity.id
_entity.type
_entity.pdbx_description
1 polymer ?
#
loop_
_entity_poly.entity_id
_entity_poly.type
_entity_poly.pdbx_seq_one_letter_code
_entity_poly.pdbx_strand_id
1 'polypeptide(L)'
;MLALVVFTIAVAGLLLPFASSAAVQQQGYNQTLAAKLAADLMEQIIATDFSSIVSSYGSYTESKGHIKSAAGIDLTDSMYASLSRTASCVYVYMPQQSSYGSPNFIKITVSVYQDGTKLAEIVRLKSK
;
A
#
# COMPACT_ATOMS: atom_id res chain seq x y z
N MET A 1 55.27 3.39 -21.35
CA MET A 1 54.20 4.13 -20.64
C MET A 1 52.81 3.58 -21.01
N LEU A 2 52.53 2.30 -20.73
CA LEU A 2 51.26 1.65 -21.09
C LEU A 2 50.65 0.83 -19.94
N ALA A 3 51.35 0.71 -18.81
CA ALA A 3 50.92 -0.09 -17.65
C ALA A 3 50.03 0.67 -16.65
N LEU A 4 49.93 1.99 -16.76
CA LEU A 4 49.17 2.82 -15.80
C LEU A 4 47.67 2.92 -16.13
N VAL A 5 47.26 2.61 -17.36
CA VAL A 5 45.88 2.78 -17.83
C VAL A 5 44.98 1.58 -17.47
N VAL A 6 45.56 0.39 -17.28
CA VAL A 6 44.78 -0.83 -16.97
C VAL A 6 44.43 -0.91 -15.47
N PHE A 7 45.18 -0.22 -14.60
CA PHE A 7 44.97 -0.29 -13.15
C PHE A 7 43.76 0.54 -12.66
N THR A 8 43.21 1.46 -13.46
CA THR A 8 42.10 2.33 -13.03
C THR A 8 40.71 1.73 -13.25
N ILE A 9 40.57 0.66 -14.06
CA ILE A 9 39.26 0.07 -14.39
C ILE A 9 38.84 -1.05 -13.42
N ALA A 10 39.76 -1.61 -12.65
CA ALA A 10 39.48 -2.80 -11.83
C ALA A 10 38.72 -2.54 -10.51
N VAL A 11 38.67 -1.30 -9.99
CA VAL A 11 38.15 -1.04 -8.63
C VAL A 11 36.68 -0.59 -8.62
N ALA A 12 36.14 -0.06 -9.72
CA ALA A 12 34.75 0.39 -9.78
C ALA A 12 33.71 -0.75 -9.89
N GLY A 13 34.14 -1.96 -10.29
CA GLY A 13 33.24 -3.11 -10.48
C GLY A 13 32.83 -3.86 -9.21
N LEU A 14 33.45 -3.55 -8.06
CA LEU A 14 33.30 -4.34 -6.83
C LEU A 14 32.33 -3.75 -5.79
N LEU A 15 31.96 -2.48 -5.91
CA LEU A 15 31.08 -1.79 -4.92
C LEU A 15 29.61 -1.70 -5.35
N LEU A 16 29.33 -1.76 -6.65
CA LEU A 16 27.97 -1.70 -7.20
C LEU A 16 27.03 -2.85 -6.76
N PRO A 17 27.47 -4.13 -6.61
CA PRO A 17 26.54 -5.22 -6.29
C PRO A 17 26.03 -5.21 -4.83
N PHE A 18 26.72 -4.52 -3.92
CA PHE A 18 26.30 -4.45 -2.51
C PHE A 18 25.31 -3.31 -2.25
N ALA A 19 25.47 -2.17 -2.93
CA ALA A 19 24.52 -1.06 -2.84
C ALA A 19 23.14 -1.44 -3.39
N SER A 20 23.09 -2.21 -4.48
CA SER A 20 21.83 -2.73 -5.02
C SER A 20 21.17 -3.73 -4.07
N SER A 21 21.94 -4.59 -3.41
CA SER A 21 21.40 -5.60 -2.48
C SER A 21 20.78 -4.97 -1.23
N ALA A 22 21.45 -3.96 -0.64
CA ALA A 22 20.91 -3.22 0.50
C ALA A 22 19.65 -2.42 0.13
N ALA A 23 19.64 -1.80 -1.06
CA ALA A 23 18.48 -1.07 -1.55
C ALA A 23 17.26 -1.99 -1.77
N VAL A 24 17.49 -3.18 -2.35
CA VAL A 24 16.43 -4.19 -2.55
C VAL A 24 15.87 -4.69 -1.21
N GLN A 25 16.74 -4.90 -0.22
CA GLN A 25 16.29 -5.33 1.11
C GLN A 25 15.43 -4.26 1.80
N GLN A 26 15.83 -2.99 1.71
CA GLN A 26 15.04 -1.88 2.24
C GLN A 26 13.71 -1.72 1.50
N GLN A 27 13.69 -1.90 0.18
CA GLN A 27 12.46 -1.86 -0.60
C GLN A 27 11.51 -3.00 -0.22
N GLY A 28 12.03 -4.22 -0.04
CA GLY A 28 11.24 -5.37 0.42
C GLY A 28 10.64 -5.16 1.82
N TYR A 29 11.39 -4.53 2.73
CA TYR A 29 10.89 -4.14 4.04
C TYR A 29 9.72 -3.15 3.94
N ASN A 30 9.89 -2.07 3.18
CA ASN A 30 8.85 -1.04 3.00
C ASN A 30 7.60 -1.63 2.32
N GLN A 31 7.78 -2.53 1.35
CA GLN A 31 6.67 -3.18 0.66
C GLN A 31 5.90 -4.13 1.58
N THR A 32 6.59 -4.88 2.44
CA THR A 32 5.96 -5.75 3.44
C THR A 32 5.18 -4.94 4.47
N LEU A 33 5.76 -3.83 4.95
CA LEU A 33 5.11 -2.89 5.85
C LEU A 33 3.85 -2.28 5.21
N ALA A 34 3.95 -1.82 3.97
CA ALA A 34 2.83 -1.26 3.23
C ALA A 34 1.71 -2.29 3.02
N ALA A 35 2.05 -3.54 2.69
CA ALA A 35 1.08 -4.62 2.54
C ALA A 35 0.36 -4.93 3.85
N LYS A 36 1.07 -4.97 4.98
CA LYS A 36 0.48 -5.14 6.30
C LYS A 36 -0.51 -4.01 6.60
N LEU A 37 -0.09 -2.76 6.40
CA LEU A 37 -0.94 -1.61 6.64
C LEU A 37 -2.19 -1.58 5.75
N ALA A 38 -2.08 -2.05 4.50
CA ALA A 38 -3.22 -2.22 3.61
C ALA A 38 -4.18 -3.30 4.14
N ALA A 39 -3.63 -4.41 4.63
CA ALA A 39 -4.40 -5.53 5.18
C ALA A 39 -5.14 -5.11 6.46
N ASP A 40 -4.47 -4.43 7.39
CA ASP A 40 -5.07 -3.96 8.64
C ASP A 40 -6.28 -3.04 8.39
N LEU A 41 -6.18 -2.11 7.43
CA LEU A 41 -7.30 -1.25 7.06
C LEU A 41 -8.39 -2.02 6.32
N MET A 42 -8.01 -2.95 5.45
CA MET A 42 -8.96 -3.83 4.75
C MET A 42 -9.78 -4.66 5.74
N GLU A 43 -9.16 -5.19 6.81
CA GLU A 43 -9.86 -5.93 7.86
C GLU A 43 -10.87 -5.05 8.61
N GLN A 44 -10.52 -3.81 8.93
CA GLN A 44 -11.45 -2.85 9.55
C GLN A 44 -12.67 -2.58 8.65
N ILE A 45 -12.44 -2.37 7.34
CA ILE A 45 -13.52 -2.13 6.38
C ILE A 45 -14.41 -3.37 6.27
N ILE A 46 -13.82 -4.56 6.21
CA ILE A 46 -14.57 -5.82 6.11
C ILE A 46 -15.35 -6.11 7.41
N ALA A 47 -14.85 -5.72 8.57
CA ALA A 47 -15.56 -5.87 9.84
C ALA A 47 -16.76 -4.90 9.97
N THR A 48 -16.80 -3.83 9.18
CA THR A 48 -17.90 -2.86 9.17
C THR A 48 -19.13 -3.43 8.47
N ASP A 49 -20.34 -3.07 8.94
CA ASP A 49 -21.60 -3.47 8.29
C ASP A 49 -21.67 -3.05 6.82
N PHE A 50 -22.23 -3.92 5.97
CA PHE A 50 -22.28 -3.73 4.52
C PHE A 50 -22.90 -2.38 4.12
N SER A 51 -23.98 -1.97 4.79
CA SER A 51 -24.67 -0.69 4.52
C SER A 51 -23.85 0.54 4.86
N SER A 52 -22.87 0.42 5.75
CA SER A 52 -22.10 1.55 6.30
C SER A 52 -20.71 1.69 5.66
N ILE A 53 -20.25 0.69 4.91
CA ILE A 53 -18.91 0.70 4.30
C ILE A 53 -18.74 1.87 3.35
N VAL A 54 -19.68 2.11 2.44
CA VAL A 54 -19.54 3.16 1.41
C VAL A 54 -19.63 4.55 2.03
N SER A 55 -20.50 4.75 3.03
CA SER A 55 -20.61 6.04 3.72
C SER A 55 -19.39 6.34 4.58
N SER A 56 -18.79 5.35 5.23
CA SER A 56 -17.62 5.53 6.10
C SER A 56 -16.29 5.55 5.34
N TYR A 57 -16.15 4.73 4.30
CA TYR A 57 -14.87 4.46 3.62
C TYR A 57 -14.89 4.69 2.10
N GLY A 58 -15.92 5.36 1.57
CA GLY A 58 -16.04 5.63 0.13
C GLY A 58 -14.84 6.38 -0.47
N SER A 59 -14.29 7.32 0.30
CA SER A 59 -13.11 8.12 -0.06
C SER A 59 -12.22 8.40 1.16
N TYR A 60 -11.90 7.36 1.92
CA TYR A 60 -11.09 7.49 3.13
C TYR A 60 -9.62 7.75 2.78
N THR A 61 -8.98 8.67 3.51
CA THR A 61 -7.57 9.02 3.30
C THR A 61 -6.91 9.30 4.63
N GLU A 62 -5.70 8.75 4.79
CA GLU A 62 -4.78 9.08 5.86
C GLU A 62 -3.55 9.75 5.26
N SER A 63 -3.32 10.98 5.71
CA SER A 63 -2.17 11.77 5.31
C SER A 63 -0.85 11.15 5.79
N LYS A 64 0.24 11.56 5.15
CA LYS A 64 1.59 11.11 5.50
C LYS A 64 1.87 11.27 7.00
N GLY A 65 2.39 10.22 7.63
CA GLY A 65 2.74 10.22 9.05
C GLY A 65 1.56 10.20 10.03
N HIS A 66 0.32 10.15 9.51
CA HIS A 66 -0.92 10.07 10.31
C HIS A 66 -1.65 8.74 10.04
N ILE A 67 -0.89 7.65 10.05
CA ILE A 67 -1.42 6.31 9.83
C ILE A 67 -1.93 5.73 11.15
N LYS A 68 -3.13 5.16 11.13
CA LYS A 68 -3.72 4.50 12.30
C LYS A 68 -3.61 2.98 12.24
N SER A 69 -3.36 2.39 13.40
CA SER A 69 -3.47 0.95 13.63
C SER A 69 -4.93 0.46 13.53
N ALA A 70 -5.13 -0.85 13.49
CA ALA A 70 -6.42 -1.53 13.67
C ALA A 70 -7.18 -1.06 14.92
N ALA A 71 -6.46 -0.70 15.99
CA ALA A 71 -7.04 -0.19 17.23
C ALA A 71 -7.36 1.33 17.19
N GLY A 72 -7.16 2.00 16.05
CA GLY A 72 -7.36 3.45 15.91
C GLY A 72 -6.26 4.33 16.52
N ILE A 73 -5.15 3.71 16.98
CA ILE A 73 -4.00 4.40 17.57
C ILE A 73 -3.09 4.92 16.45
N ASP A 74 -2.66 6.18 16.54
CA ASP A 74 -1.70 6.76 15.60
C ASP A 74 -0.33 6.08 15.71
N LEU A 75 0.21 5.66 14.57
CA LEU A 75 1.54 5.08 14.45
C LEU A 75 2.55 6.20 14.23
N THR A 76 3.25 6.61 15.29
CA THR A 76 4.15 7.77 15.29
C THR A 76 5.61 7.44 15.01
N ASP A 77 5.95 6.18 14.76
CA ASP A 77 7.32 5.78 14.46
C ASP A 77 7.78 6.38 13.11
N SER A 78 9.06 6.77 13.05
CA SER A 78 9.76 7.26 11.87
C SER A 78 9.51 6.43 10.60
N MET A 79 9.34 5.11 10.74
CA MET A 79 9.08 4.23 9.59
C MET A 79 7.74 4.49 8.89
N TYR A 80 6.80 5.16 9.57
CA TYR A 80 5.48 5.53 9.02
C TYR A 80 5.42 6.96 8.50
N ALA A 81 6.44 7.80 8.77
CA ALA A 81 6.42 9.23 8.50
C ALA A 81 6.21 9.56 7.01
N SER A 82 6.76 8.75 6.10
CA SER A 82 6.62 8.93 4.65
C SER A 82 5.43 8.18 4.05
N LEU A 83 4.71 7.39 4.85
CA LEU A 83 3.61 6.55 4.40
C LEU A 83 2.27 7.27 4.51
N SER A 84 1.46 7.14 3.46
CA SER A 84 0.06 7.57 3.41
C SER A 84 -0.82 6.41 2.94
N ARG A 85 -2.09 6.39 3.32
CA ARG A 85 -3.06 5.36 2.89
C ARG A 85 -4.31 5.98 2.31
N THR A 86 -4.90 5.32 1.33
CA THR A 86 -6.22 5.64 0.81
C THR A 86 -7.07 4.38 0.78
N ALA A 87 -8.37 4.54 0.99
CA ALA A 87 -9.35 3.51 0.72
C ALA A 87 -10.49 4.08 -0.12
N SER A 88 -10.94 3.28 -1.09
CA SER A 88 -12.11 3.56 -1.91
C SER A 88 -13.05 2.38 -1.87
N CYS A 89 -14.30 2.67 -1.53
CA CYS A 89 -15.36 1.67 -1.47
C CYS A 89 -16.49 2.08 -2.41
N VAL A 90 -16.77 1.24 -3.41
CA VAL A 90 -17.79 1.52 -4.43
C VAL A 90 -18.72 0.33 -4.60
N TYR A 91 -20.02 0.62 -4.75
CA TYR A 91 -20.99 -0.42 -5.12
C TYR A 91 -20.70 -0.95 -6.52
N VAL A 92 -20.81 -2.26 -6.69
CA VAL A 92 -20.66 -2.92 -7.98
C VAL A 92 -21.91 -3.76 -8.25
N TYR A 93 -22.43 -3.62 -9.47
CA TYR A 93 -23.58 -4.37 -9.97
C TYR A 93 -23.09 -5.46 -10.90
N MET A 94 -23.52 -6.70 -10.65
CA MET A 94 -23.25 -7.80 -11.58
C MET A 94 -24.23 -7.76 -12.76
N PRO A 95 -23.85 -8.25 -13.96
CA PRO A 95 -24.73 -8.23 -15.13
C PRO A 95 -26.09 -8.91 -14.93
N GLN A 96 -26.17 -9.88 -14.02
CA GLN A 96 -27.41 -10.61 -13.68
C GLN A 96 -28.29 -9.87 -12.65
N GLN A 97 -27.83 -8.73 -12.12
CA GLN A 97 -28.63 -7.90 -11.23
C GLN A 97 -29.35 -6.81 -12.01
N SER A 98 -30.62 -6.57 -11.68
CA SER A 98 -31.31 -5.38 -12.15
C SER A 98 -30.61 -4.13 -11.57
N SER A 99 -30.34 -3.14 -12.40
CA SER A 99 -29.75 -1.85 -11.97
C SER A 99 -30.65 -1.05 -11.01
N TYR A 100 -31.87 -1.54 -10.77
CA TYR A 100 -32.87 -0.99 -9.86
C TYR A 100 -32.91 -1.70 -8.49
N GLY A 101 -32.18 -2.80 -8.31
CA GLY A 101 -32.07 -3.51 -7.03
C GLY A 101 -30.97 -2.95 -6.13
N SER A 102 -31.00 -3.28 -4.83
CA SER A 102 -29.88 -2.95 -3.94
C SER A 102 -28.61 -3.67 -4.41
N PRO A 103 -27.45 -3.00 -4.48
CA PRO A 103 -26.20 -3.64 -4.88
C PRO A 103 -25.84 -4.77 -3.91
N ASN A 104 -25.39 -5.90 -4.45
CA ASN A 104 -25.02 -7.07 -3.65
C ASN A 104 -23.53 -7.10 -3.31
N PHE A 105 -22.73 -6.26 -3.97
CA PHE A 105 -21.28 -6.23 -3.82
C PHE A 105 -20.76 -4.82 -3.63
N ILE A 106 -19.71 -4.71 -2.82
CA ILE A 106 -18.86 -3.53 -2.70
C ILE A 106 -17.46 -3.94 -3.11
N LYS A 107 -16.87 -3.20 -4.06
CA LYS A 107 -15.44 -3.27 -4.35
C LYS A 107 -14.73 -2.32 -3.40
N ILE A 108 -13.83 -2.90 -2.61
CA ILE A 108 -12.99 -2.20 -1.65
C ILE A 108 -11.57 -2.21 -2.22
N THR A 109 -10.98 -1.03 -2.34
CA THR A 109 -9.59 -0.86 -2.76
C THR A 109 -8.86 -0.09 -1.66
N VAL A 110 -7.82 -0.69 -1.11
CA VAL A 110 -6.92 -0.03 -0.15
C VAL A 110 -5.54 0.07 -0.77
N SER A 111 -5.00 1.28 -0.83
CA SER A 111 -3.71 1.57 -1.44
C SER A 111 -2.82 2.31 -0.46
N VAL A 112 -1.55 1.91 -0.39
CA VAL A 112 -0.55 2.50 0.51
C VAL A 112 0.56 3.08 -0.34
N TYR A 113 0.95 4.30 -0.02
CA TYR A 113 1.92 5.08 -0.76
C TYR A 113 3.07 5.47 0.16
N GLN A 114 4.26 5.51 -0.41
CA GLN A 114 5.44 6.16 0.18
C GLN A 114 5.83 7.31 -0.73
N ASP A 115 5.77 8.53 -0.19
CA ASP A 115 6.09 9.74 -0.95
C ASP A 115 5.41 9.88 -2.31
N GLY A 116 4.15 9.43 -2.39
CA GLY A 116 3.34 9.46 -3.61
C GLY A 116 3.53 8.25 -4.54
N THR A 117 4.49 7.38 -4.25
CA THR A 117 4.69 6.11 -4.97
C THR A 117 3.85 5.02 -4.33
N LYS A 118 2.99 4.35 -5.10
CA LYS A 118 2.19 3.22 -4.60
C LYS A 118 3.09 2.03 -4.29
N LEU A 119 3.13 1.62 -3.03
CA LEU A 119 3.92 0.47 -2.57
C LEU A 119 3.10 -0.82 -2.51
N ALA A 120 1.84 -0.71 -2.11
CA ALA A 120 0.94 -1.85 -1.97
C ALA A 120 -0.50 -1.46 -2.34
N GLU A 121 -1.23 -2.43 -2.85
CA GLU A 121 -2.66 -2.32 -3.14
C GLU A 121 -3.34 -3.65 -2.86
N ILE A 122 -4.42 -3.61 -2.12
CA ILE A 122 -5.29 -4.76 -1.89
C ILE A 122 -6.67 -4.40 -2.40
N VAL A 123 -7.20 -5.25 -3.27
CA VAL A 123 -8.57 -5.13 -3.80
C VAL A 123 -9.35 -6.34 -3.32
N ARG A 124 -10.53 -6.11 -2.75
CA ARG A 124 -11.48 -7.16 -2.37
C ARG A 124 -12.89 -6.81 -2.79
N LEU A 125 -13.68 -7.85 -3.02
CA LEU A 125 -15.12 -7.77 -3.15
C LEU A 125 -15.74 -8.30 -1.86
N LYS A 126 -16.60 -7.51 -1.24
CA LYS A 126 -17.44 -7.94 -0.14
C LYS A 126 -18.86 -8.09 -0.65
N SER A 127 -19.48 -9.24 -0.41
CA SER A 127 -20.91 -9.42 -0.61
C SER A 127 -21.68 -8.89 0.60
N LYS A 128 -22.97 -8.64 0.41
CA LYS A 128 -23.91 -8.44 1.52
C LYS A 128 -23.91 -9.63 2.48
#